data_AF-F4XXQ5-F1
#
_entry.id   AF-F4XXQ5-F1
#
_cell.length_a   1.000
_cell.length_b   1.000
_cell.length_c   1.000
_cell.angle_alpha   90.00
_cell.angle_beta   90.00
_cell.angle_gamma   90.00
#
_symmetry.space_group_name_H-M   'P 1'
#
loop_
_entity.id
_entity.type
_entity.pdbx_description
1 polymer ?
#
loop_
_entity_poly.entity_id
_entity_poly.type
_entity_poly.pdbx_seq_one_letter_code
_entity_poly.pdbx_strand_id
1 'polypeptide(L)' 'MPSEFPTNSENNPDDSSNKKIRVQHILKGDRKAITNTMHTLYAMGYAEISEWTPLQRAACSE' A
#
# COMPACT_ATOMS: atom_id res chain seq x y z
N MET A 1 16.72 6.10 -49.28
CA MET A 1 16.87 5.39 -48.00
C MET A 1 15.52 5.44 -47.31
N PRO A 2 14.86 4.31 -47.01
CA PRO A 2 13.61 4.37 -46.26
C PRO A 2 13.94 4.65 -44.79
N SER A 3 13.41 5.75 -44.26
CA SER A 3 13.48 6.06 -42.84
C SER A 3 12.63 5.05 -42.06
N GLU A 4 13.30 4.18 -41.34
CA GLU A 4 12.71 3.24 -40.39
C GLU A 4 12.27 4.06 -39.17
N PHE A 5 10.98 4.38 -39.10
CA PHE A 5 10.37 4.88 -37.87
C PHE A 5 10.34 3.71 -36.87
N PRO A 6 10.83 3.85 -35.62
CA PRO A 6 10.66 2.79 -34.66
C PRO A 6 9.16 2.68 -34.34
N THR A 7 8.53 1.62 -34.83
CA THR A 7 7.23 1.16 -34.37
C THR A 7 7.40 0.70 -32.93
N ASN A 8 7.18 1.60 -31.96
CA ASN A 8 7.07 1.28 -30.55
C ASN A 8 5.77 0.50 -30.29
N SER A 9 5.68 -0.70 -30.86
CA SER A 9 4.63 -1.66 -30.54
C SER A 9 4.97 -2.39 -29.24
N GLU A 10 5.14 -1.63 -28.16
CA GLU A 10 5.22 -2.13 -26.78
C GLU A 10 3.87 -1.93 -26.07
N ASN A 11 2.79 -2.30 -26.75
CA ASN A 11 1.55 -2.67 -26.07
C ASN A 11 1.55 -4.19 -25.94
N ASN A 12 2.41 -4.71 -25.06
CA ASN A 12 2.25 -6.07 -24.57
C ASN A 12 1.30 -6.02 -23.35
N PRO A 13 0.07 -6.56 -23.41
CA PRO A 13 -0.81 -6.62 -22.26
C PRO A 13 -0.38 -7.71 -21.24
N ASP A 14 0.81 -8.28 -21.37
CA ASP A 14 1.29 -9.41 -20.56
C ASP A 14 2.10 -9.01 -19.30
N ASP A 15 2.25 -7.72 -18.96
CA ASP A 15 2.62 -7.33 -17.58
C ASP A 15 1.36 -7.28 -16.70
N SER A 16 0.51 -8.32 -16.80
CA SER A 16 -0.41 -8.71 -15.71
C SER A 16 0.38 -9.33 -14.55
N SER A 17 1.58 -8.80 -14.32
CA SER A 17 2.29 -8.95 -13.08
C SER A 17 1.31 -8.52 -12.02
N ASN A 18 0.88 -9.50 -11.24
CA ASN A 18 0.33 -9.34 -9.91
C ASN A 18 1.40 -8.66 -9.02
N LYS A 19 1.91 -7.48 -9.43
CA LYS A 19 2.56 -6.50 -8.58
C LYS A 19 1.45 -6.10 -7.62
N LYS A 20 1.24 -6.92 -6.60
CA LYS A 20 0.66 -6.50 -5.33
C LYS A 20 1.53 -5.35 -4.89
N ILE A 21 1.19 -4.14 -5.34
CA ILE A 21 1.85 -2.92 -4.91
C ILE A 21 1.68 -2.98 -3.41
N ARG A 22 2.79 -3.20 -2.69
CA ARG A 22 2.80 -3.18 -1.23
C ARG A 22 2.64 -1.72 -0.84
N VAL A 23 1.40 -1.24 -0.88
CA VAL A 23 1.10 0.13 -0.49
C VAL A 23 1.26 0.17 1.03
N GLN A 24 2.30 0.84 1.50
CA GLN A 24 2.48 1.07 2.93
C GLN A 24 1.37 2.03 3.40
N HIS A 25 0.58 1.59 4.38
CA HIS A 25 -0.47 2.41 4.98
C HIS A 25 0.02 2.90 6.34
N ILE A 26 0.15 4.21 6.51
CA ILE A 26 0.56 4.82 7.78
C ILE A 26 -0.68 5.44 8.42
N LEU A 27 -1.12 4.87 9.54
CA LEU A 27 -2.18 5.45 10.37
C LEU A 27 -1.55 6.38 11.42
N LYS A 28 -1.96 7.65 11.43
CA LYS A 28 -1.47 8.66 12.36
C LYS A 28 -2.65 9.39 12.98
N GLY A 29 -2.70 9.47 14.30
CA GLY A 29 -3.81 10.06 15.04
C GLY A 29 -3.89 9.57 16.48
N ASP A 30 -5.01 9.84 17.12
CA ASP A 30 -5.27 9.37 18.48
C ASP A 30 -5.24 7.84 18.57
N ARG A 31 -4.70 7.33 19.68
CA ARG A 31 -4.61 5.88 19.93
C ARG A 31 -5.96 5.18 19.75
N LYS A 32 -7.04 5.78 20.25
CA LYS A 32 -8.40 5.25 20.12
C LYS A 32 -8.86 5.21 18.66
N ALA A 33 -8.59 6.27 17.90
CA ALA A 33 -8.94 6.34 16.49
C ALA A 33 -8.17 5.30 15.67
N ILE A 34 -6.86 5.16 15.92
CA ILE A 34 -6.04 4.17 15.22
C ILE A 34 -6.52 2.74 15.53
N THR A 35 -6.75 2.40 16.80
CA THR A 35 -7.24 1.07 17.18
C THR A 35 -8.60 0.76 16.54
N ASN A 36 -9.53 1.73 16.54
CA ASN A 36 -10.82 1.55 15.87
C ASN A 36 -10.62 1.28 14.36
N THR A 37 -9.80 2.09 13.68
CA THR A 37 -9.52 1.92 12.26
C THR A 37 -8.88 0.58 11.95
N MET A 38 -7.91 0.11 12.76
CA MET A 38 -7.30 -1.22 12.61
C MET A 38 -8.36 -2.32 12.68
N HIS A 39 -9.27 -2.27 13.66
CA HIS A 39 -10.36 -3.24 13.77
C HIS A 39 -11.35 -3.16 12.61
N THR A 40 -11.67 -1.95 12.13
CA THR A 40 -12.54 -1.78 10.97
C THR A 40 -11.91 -2.34 9.70
N LEU A 41 -10.62 -2.07 9.45
CA LEU A 41 -9.89 -2.59 8.29
C LEU A 41 -9.75 -4.12 8.35
N TYR A 42 -9.56 -4.66 9.55
CA TYR A 42 -9.58 -6.10 9.78
C TYR A 42 -10.95 -6.72 9.45
N ALA A 43 -12.03 -6.14 9.96
CA ALA A 43 -13.40 -6.62 9.69
C ALA A 43 -13.76 -6.56 8.20
N MET A 44 -13.19 -5.61 7.46
CA MET A 44 -13.37 -5.48 6.02
C MET A 44 -12.42 -6.38 5.20
N GLY A 45 -11.48 -7.10 5.83
CA GLY A 45 -10.51 -7.95 5.14
C GLY A 45 -9.43 -7.20 4.38
N TYR A 46 -9.20 -5.91 4.70
CA TYR A 46 -8.16 -5.10 4.06
C TYR A 46 -6.76 -5.40 4.59
N ALA A 47 -6.62 -5.68 5.89
CA ALA A 47 -5.34 -5.99 6.53
C ALA A 47 -5.56 -6.81 7.81
N GLU A 48 -4.72 -7.80 8.05
CA GLU A 48 -4.75 -8.57 9.30
C GLU A 48 -4.19 -7.74 10.46
N ILE A 49 -4.65 -7.97 11.70
CA ILE A 49 -4.13 -7.27 12.88
C ILE A 49 -2.61 -7.51 13.06
N SER A 50 -2.12 -8.70 12.67
CA SER A 50 -0.70 -9.08 12.73
C SER A 50 0.19 -8.38 11.69
N GLU A 51 -0.39 -7.85 10.61
CA GLU A 51 0.35 -7.13 9.57
C GLU A 51 0.69 -5.68 9.97
N TRP A 52 0.06 -5.15 11.01
CA TRP A 52 0.30 -3.80 11.49
C TRP A 52 1.55 -3.73 12.37
N THR A 53 2.37 -2.71 12.17
CA THR A 53 3.46 -2.39 13.09
C THR A 53 2.90 -1.95 14.46
N PRO A 54 3.58 -2.28 15.57
CA PRO A 54 3.17 -1.84 16.90
C PRO A 54 2.91 -0.34 16.94
N LEU A 55 1.81 0.08 17.58
CA LEU A 55 1.49 1.48 17.75
C LEU A 55 2.61 2.16 18.54
N GLN A 56 3.45 2.93 17.85
CA GLN A 56 4.43 3.78 18.51
C GLN A 56 3.65 4.79 19.35
N ARG A 57 3.78 4.71 20.67
CA ARG A 57 3.43 5.85 21.52
C ARG A 57 4.28 7.01 21.00
N ALA A 58 3.65 8.15 20.73
CA ALA A 58 4.40 9.39 20.70
C ALA A 58 5.06 9.49 22.07
N ALA A 59 6.35 9.16 22.15
CA ALA A 59 7.10 9.31 23.38
C ALA A 59 6.96 10.77 23.76
N CYS A 60 6.45 11.04 24.96
CA CYS A 60 6.69 12.33 25.58
C CYS A 60 8.21 12.50 25.55
N SER A 61 8.69 13.41 24.70
CA SER A 61 10.02 13.98 24.85
C SER A 61 10.00 14.68 26.20
N GLU A 62 10.65 14.06 27.18
CA GLU A 62 11.01 14.69 28.45
C GLU A 62 12.27 15.54 28.25
#